data_AF-S9PM26-F1
#
_entry.id   AF-S9PM26-F1
#
_cell.length_a   1.000
_cell.length_b   1.000
_cell.length_c   1.000
_cell.angle_alpha   90.00
_cell.angle_beta   90.00
_cell.angle_gamma   90.00
#
_symmetry.space_group_name_H-M   'P 1'
#
loop_
_entity.id
_entity.type
_entity.pdbx_description
1 polymer ?
#
loop_
_entity_poly.entity_id
_entity_poly.type
_entity_poly.pdbx_seq_one_letter_code
_entity_poly.pdbx_strand_id
1 'polypeptide(L)'
;MVSLPLLAGCGSTNGASSSFEPKRTPAPGARPAVKKELPWLNVPGGRMRTTLFYGPWQCRREFMNDCQRQCAREGHPLKGCMWLADLKFDWEGQLILLPIPVEGGSRYGIYHCCCDYPALLPEETTSRRREWERIRKSFRQSWSEKFGVWPSSGNKAWPGHHIRDLWHSGDPVDPNNVFPAQPDVHDLYNRVYPACYAGQPPWNTTGPDVPYTDH
;
A
#
# COMPACT_ATOMS: atom_id res chain seq x y z
N MET A 1 -27.43 -8.22 -36.65
CA MET A 1 -27.41 -8.31 -35.17
C MET A 1 -26.14 -9.03 -34.79
N VAL A 2 -25.16 -8.32 -34.22
CA VAL A 2 -23.90 -8.91 -33.74
C VAL A 2 -23.92 -8.84 -32.23
N SER A 3 -24.06 -9.99 -31.59
CA SER A 3 -24.01 -10.13 -30.14
C SER A 3 -22.54 -10.11 -29.70
N LEU A 4 -22.13 -9.09 -28.94
CA LEU A 4 -20.87 -9.12 -28.18
C LEU A 4 -21.09 -9.90 -26.89
N PRO A 5 -20.32 -10.97 -26.61
CA PRO A 5 -20.30 -11.58 -25.30
C PRO A 5 -19.46 -10.71 -24.35
N LEU A 6 -20.10 -10.19 -23.30
CA LEU A 6 -19.42 -9.58 -22.16
C LEU A 6 -18.77 -10.70 -21.34
N LEU A 7 -17.45 -10.84 -21.47
CA LEU A 7 -16.63 -11.59 -20.52
C LEU A 7 -16.58 -10.81 -19.20
N ALA A 8 -17.43 -11.21 -18.25
CA ALA A 8 -17.33 -10.79 -16.86
C ALA A 8 -16.10 -11.44 -16.23
N GLY A 9 -14.99 -10.72 -16.19
CA GLY A 9 -13.83 -11.08 -15.38
C GLY A 9 -14.10 -10.74 -13.92
N CYS A 10 -14.11 -11.74 -13.04
CA CYS A 10 -14.06 -11.57 -11.59
C CYS A 10 -12.67 -11.03 -11.19
N GLY A 11 -12.49 -9.70 -11.22
CA GLY A 11 -11.38 -9.04 -10.56
C GLY A 11 -11.69 -8.85 -9.08
N SER A 12 -10.84 -9.37 -8.21
CA SER A 12 -10.90 -9.13 -6.77
C SER A 12 -10.70 -7.63 -6.51
N THR A 13 -11.77 -6.90 -6.22
CA THR A 13 -11.73 -5.46 -5.91
C THR A 13 -11.22 -5.27 -4.48
N ASN A 14 -9.90 -5.22 -4.32
CA ASN A 14 -9.30 -4.73 -3.08
C ASN A 14 -9.51 -3.21 -3.02
N GLY A 15 -10.49 -2.77 -2.23
CA GLY A 15 -10.44 -1.53 -1.45
C GLY A 15 -10.28 -0.20 -2.19
N ALA A 16 -10.91 0.01 -3.34
CA ALA A 16 -11.14 1.38 -3.82
C ALA A 16 -12.28 2.01 -2.99
N SER A 17 -11.98 2.94 -2.08
CA SER A 17 -13.03 3.77 -1.51
C SER A 17 -13.55 4.71 -2.61
N SER A 18 -14.82 4.53 -2.96
CA SER A 18 -15.52 5.42 -3.87
C SER A 18 -15.56 6.85 -3.30
N SER A 19 -15.72 7.84 -4.19
CA SER A 19 -15.81 9.27 -3.90
C SER A 19 -16.96 9.71 -2.95
N PHE A 20 -17.67 8.75 -2.34
CA PHE A 20 -18.81 8.95 -1.45
C PHE A 20 -18.61 8.44 -0.02
N GLU A 21 -17.41 7.96 0.35
CA GLU A 21 -17.14 7.72 1.78
C GLU A 21 -17.08 9.06 2.54
N PRO A 22 -17.77 9.19 3.69
CA PRO A 22 -17.66 10.37 4.53
C PRO A 22 -16.19 10.57 4.92
N LYS A 23 -15.72 11.82 4.78
CA LYS A 23 -14.35 12.22 5.10
C LYS A 23 -14.03 11.82 6.53
N ARG A 24 -13.22 10.76 6.69
CA ARG A 24 -12.87 10.22 8.01
C ARG A 24 -12.03 11.24 8.76
N THR A 25 -12.37 11.50 10.02
CA THR A 25 -11.65 12.47 10.85
C THR A 25 -10.46 11.80 11.56
N PRO A 26 -9.28 12.44 11.59
CA PRO A 26 -8.15 11.98 12.40
C PRO A 26 -8.52 11.76 13.87
N ALA A 27 -7.96 10.73 14.49
CA ALA A 27 -8.13 10.48 15.91
C ALA A 27 -7.58 11.65 16.75
N PRO A 28 -8.15 11.91 17.95
CA PRO A 28 -7.56 12.87 18.89
C PRO A 28 -6.09 12.56 19.16
N GLY A 29 -5.22 13.56 19.03
CA GLY A 29 -3.77 13.40 19.22
C GLY A 29 -3.00 12.80 18.03
N ALA A 30 -3.68 12.58 16.90
CA ALA A 30 -3.03 12.20 15.64
C ALA A 30 -1.94 13.21 15.26
N ARG A 31 -0.77 12.69 14.88
CA ARG A 31 0.37 13.50 14.44
C ARG A 31 0.44 13.60 12.91
N PRO A 32 1.11 14.63 12.37
CA PRO A 32 1.51 14.66 10.98
C PRO A 32 2.19 13.37 10.56
N ALA A 33 1.72 12.75 9.49
CA ALA A 33 2.41 11.60 8.91
C ALA A 33 3.67 12.05 8.18
N VAL A 34 4.71 11.23 8.26
CA VAL A 34 5.82 11.32 7.32
C VAL A 34 5.27 11.08 5.92
N LYS A 35 5.51 12.01 5.00
CA LYS A 35 4.91 11.95 3.66
C LYS A 35 5.89 12.28 2.54
N LYS A 36 5.57 11.78 1.35
CA LYS A 36 6.24 12.11 0.10
C LYS A 36 5.20 12.46 -0.96
N GLU A 37 5.15 13.73 -1.32
CA GLU A 37 4.43 14.19 -2.50
C GLU A 37 5.26 13.90 -3.74
N LEU A 38 4.64 13.27 -4.74
CA LEU A 38 5.23 13.03 -6.04
C LEU A 38 4.85 14.16 -7.01
N PRO A 39 5.61 14.33 -8.12
CA PRO A 39 5.24 15.30 -9.13
C PRO A 39 3.85 15.02 -9.73
N TRP A 40 3.22 16.07 -10.25
CA TRP A 40 1.99 15.94 -11.02
C TRP A 40 2.24 15.11 -12.29
N LEU A 41 1.35 14.14 -12.52
CA LEU A 41 1.29 13.33 -13.73
C LEU A 41 0.13 13.84 -14.60
N ASN A 42 0.40 14.06 -15.89
CA ASN A 42 -0.66 14.31 -16.85
C ASN A 42 -1.39 12.99 -17.14
N VAL A 43 -2.69 12.97 -16.93
CA VAL A 43 -3.56 11.81 -17.16
C VAL A 43 -4.70 12.23 -18.08
N PRO A 44 -5.39 11.29 -18.77
CA PRO A 44 -6.56 11.66 -19.56
C PRO A 44 -7.57 12.48 -18.73
N GLY A 45 -7.98 13.63 -19.25
CA GLY A 45 -8.95 14.53 -18.61
C GLY A 45 -8.40 15.49 -17.55
N GLY A 46 -7.12 15.42 -17.18
CA GLY A 46 -6.57 16.32 -16.17
C GLY A 46 -5.14 15.99 -15.73
N ARG A 47 -4.86 16.29 -14.47
CA ARG A 47 -3.60 15.95 -13.81
C ARG A 47 -3.87 15.26 -12.48
N MET A 48 -2.97 14.37 -12.09
CA MET A 48 -3.05 13.63 -10.84
C MET A 48 -1.75 13.79 -10.05
N ARG A 49 -1.85 13.92 -8.73
CA ARG A 49 -0.73 13.88 -7.81
C ARG A 49 -0.91 12.73 -6.84
N THR A 50 0.12 11.89 -6.75
CA THR A 50 0.20 10.84 -5.74
C THR A 50 0.96 11.37 -4.52
N THR A 51 0.37 11.22 -3.33
CA THR A 51 1.05 11.45 -2.05
C THR A 51 1.14 10.15 -1.27
N LEU A 52 2.35 9.77 -0.90
CA LEU A 52 2.62 8.64 -0.01
C LEU A 52 2.63 9.13 1.43
N PHE A 53 1.81 8.54 2.29
CA PHE A 53 1.85 8.74 3.75
C PHE A 53 2.33 7.47 4.40
N TYR A 54 3.27 7.58 5.34
CA TYR A 54 3.94 6.44 5.94
C TYR A 54 3.60 6.29 7.42
N GLY A 55 3.22 5.06 7.79
CA GLY A 55 3.11 4.57 9.17
C GLY A 55 4.46 4.08 9.72
N PRO A 56 4.48 3.01 10.55
CA PRO A 56 3.42 2.03 10.75
C PRO A 56 2.37 2.46 11.78
N TRP A 57 1.11 2.17 11.48
CA TRP A 57 -0.01 2.37 12.39
C TRP A 57 -0.73 1.04 12.65
N GLN A 58 -1.50 0.99 13.74
CA GLN A 58 -2.44 -0.12 13.93
C GLN A 58 -3.47 -0.12 12.80
N CYS A 59 -3.85 -1.31 12.35
CA CYS A 59 -4.92 -1.44 11.40
C CYS A 59 -6.26 -1.01 12.01
N ARG A 60 -7.00 -0.20 11.26
CA ARG A 60 -8.40 0.07 11.53
C ARG A 60 -9.26 -1.19 11.37
N ARG A 61 -10.53 -1.12 11.77
CA ARG A 61 -11.41 -2.30 11.88
C ARG A 61 -11.56 -3.03 10.55
N GLU A 62 -11.69 -2.32 9.44
CA GLU A 62 -11.88 -2.93 8.13
C GLU A 62 -10.66 -3.75 7.71
N PHE A 63 -9.45 -3.20 7.90
CA PHE A 63 -8.20 -3.90 7.58
C PHE A 63 -7.98 -5.13 8.47
N MET A 64 -8.29 -5.02 9.76
CA MET A 64 -8.27 -6.18 10.66
C MET A 64 -9.21 -7.29 10.17
N ASN A 65 -10.43 -6.94 9.76
CA ASN A 65 -11.39 -7.91 9.25
C ASN A 65 -10.96 -8.53 7.91
N ASP A 66 -10.36 -7.74 7.03
CA ASP A 66 -9.77 -8.24 5.77
C ASP A 66 -8.65 -9.24 6.04
N CYS A 67 -7.74 -8.90 6.95
CA CYS A 67 -6.67 -9.80 7.35
C CYS A 67 -7.18 -11.08 8.00
N GLN A 68 -8.19 -11.00 8.86
CA GLN A 68 -8.81 -12.18 9.46
C GLN A 68 -9.35 -13.13 8.38
N ARG A 69 -10.05 -12.58 7.38
CA ARG A 69 -10.57 -13.35 6.24
C ARG A 69 -9.45 -13.91 5.37
N GLN A 70 -8.41 -13.12 5.09
CA GLN A 70 -7.29 -13.56 4.28
C GLN A 70 -6.55 -14.72 4.95
N CYS A 71 -6.12 -14.56 6.20
CA CYS A 71 -5.41 -15.61 6.91
C CYS A 71 -6.26 -16.89 7.00
N ALA A 72 -7.54 -16.77 7.32
CA ALA A 72 -8.45 -17.91 7.40
C ALA A 72 -8.60 -18.66 6.06
N ARG A 73 -8.67 -17.94 4.93
CA ARG A 73 -8.68 -18.55 3.59
C ARG A 73 -7.39 -19.29 3.25
N GLU A 74 -6.27 -18.80 3.78
CA GLU A 74 -4.95 -19.43 3.62
C GLU A 74 -4.70 -20.53 4.68
N GLY A 75 -5.64 -20.78 5.60
CA GLY A 75 -5.51 -21.82 6.64
C GLY A 75 -4.66 -21.42 7.84
N HIS A 76 -4.40 -20.12 8.03
CA HIS A 76 -3.58 -19.60 9.12
C HIS A 76 -4.40 -18.71 10.07
N PRO A 77 -4.15 -18.74 11.39
CA PRO A 77 -4.68 -17.72 12.29
C PRO A 77 -4.00 -16.36 12.04
N LEU A 78 -4.75 -15.28 12.21
CA LEU A 78 -4.22 -13.92 12.22
C LEU A 78 -3.44 -13.66 13.52
N LYS A 79 -2.19 -13.19 13.43
CA LYS A 79 -1.39 -12.74 14.59
C LYS A 79 -1.48 -11.24 14.79
N GLY A 80 -1.49 -10.48 13.71
CA GLY A 80 -1.61 -9.02 13.77
C GLY A 80 -1.80 -8.39 12.41
N CYS A 81 -2.05 -7.08 12.40
CA CYS A 81 -2.16 -6.29 11.19
C CYS A 81 -1.45 -4.95 11.36
N MET A 82 -0.69 -4.58 10.34
CA MET A 82 0.03 -3.32 10.29
C MET A 82 -0.46 -2.48 9.12
N TRP A 83 -0.90 -1.26 9.38
CA TRP A 83 -1.16 -0.27 8.33
C TRP A 83 0.15 0.43 8.01
N LEU A 84 0.72 0.10 6.86
CA LEU A 84 2.07 0.54 6.49
C LEU A 84 2.04 1.93 5.87
N ALA A 85 1.13 2.17 4.93
CA ALA A 85 1.08 3.42 4.21
C ALA A 85 -0.34 3.73 3.71
N ASP A 86 -0.58 4.98 3.32
CA ASP A 86 -1.64 5.31 2.37
C ASP A 86 -1.07 5.98 1.14
N LEU A 87 -1.71 5.69 0.01
CA LEU A 87 -1.59 6.45 -1.22
C LEU A 87 -2.80 7.36 -1.33
N LYS A 88 -2.58 8.66 -1.41
CA LYS A 88 -3.61 9.64 -1.75
C LYS A 88 -3.41 10.07 -3.20
N PHE A 89 -4.47 10.02 -3.98
CA PHE A 89 -4.49 10.45 -5.38
C PHE A 89 -5.34 11.70 -5.46
N ASP A 90 -4.72 12.87 -5.55
CA ASP A 90 -5.40 14.14 -5.83
C ASP A 90 -5.53 14.27 -7.34
N TRP A 91 -6.73 14.53 -7.87
CA TRP A 91 -6.97 14.76 -9.28
C TRP A 91 -7.63 16.13 -9.51
N GLU A 92 -7.16 16.82 -10.54
CA GLU A 92 -7.69 18.10 -10.98
C GLU A 92 -7.88 18.04 -12.50
N GLY A 93 -9.06 18.44 -12.99
CA GLY A 93 -9.31 18.45 -14.42
C GLY A 93 -10.62 19.11 -14.81
N GLN A 94 -11.05 18.81 -16.04
CA GLN A 94 -12.31 19.29 -16.59
C GLN A 94 -13.14 18.11 -17.06
N LEU A 95 -14.43 18.11 -16.74
CA LEU A 95 -15.36 17.15 -17.33
C LEU A 95 -15.46 17.42 -18.84
N ILE A 96 -15.16 16.42 -19.66
CA ILE A 96 -15.19 16.55 -21.14
C ILE A 96 -16.60 16.99 -21.61
N LEU A 97 -17.65 16.61 -20.88
CA LEU A 97 -19.04 16.89 -21.25
C LEU A 97 -19.51 18.30 -20.88
N LEU A 98 -18.91 18.91 -19.85
CA LEU A 98 -19.25 20.25 -19.35
C LEU A 98 -17.95 20.86 -18.80
N PRO A 99 -17.41 21.96 -19.37
CA PRO A 99 -16.10 22.51 -19.00
C PRO A 99 -16.13 23.24 -17.65
N ILE A 100 -16.52 22.51 -16.60
CA ILE A 100 -16.53 22.93 -15.21
C ILE A 100 -15.28 22.31 -14.57
N PRO A 101 -14.43 23.10 -13.91
CA PRO A 101 -13.32 22.59 -13.12
C PRO A 101 -13.85 21.63 -12.05
N VAL A 102 -13.25 20.45 -11.98
CA VAL A 102 -13.60 19.43 -11.01
C VAL A 102 -12.34 18.95 -10.30
N GLU A 103 -12.45 18.83 -8.98
CA GLU A 103 -11.47 18.19 -8.13
C GLU A 103 -12.02 16.85 -7.66
N GLY A 104 -11.17 15.85 -7.64
CA GLY A 104 -11.51 14.52 -7.19
C GLY A 104 -10.33 13.86 -6.52
N GLY A 105 -10.57 12.74 -5.87
CA GLY A 105 -9.47 11.96 -5.34
C GLY A 105 -9.91 10.66 -4.71
N SER A 106 -8.93 9.83 -4.44
CA SER A 106 -9.11 8.57 -3.73
C SER A 106 -7.97 8.36 -2.75
N ARG A 107 -8.19 7.44 -1.81
CA ARG A 107 -7.15 6.96 -0.92
C ARG A 107 -7.12 5.45 -0.94
N TYR A 108 -5.92 4.90 -0.97
CA TYR A 108 -5.69 3.46 -0.91
C TYR A 108 -4.73 3.15 0.24
N GLY A 109 -5.18 2.33 1.18
CA GLY A 109 -4.33 1.92 2.30
C GLY A 109 -3.58 0.63 2.00
N ILE A 110 -2.29 0.67 2.23
CA ILE A 110 -1.38 -0.47 2.17
C ILE A 110 -1.24 -1.00 3.59
N TYR A 111 -1.69 -2.23 3.82
CA TYR A 111 -1.58 -2.90 5.10
C TYR A 111 -1.03 -4.32 4.92
N HIS A 112 -0.41 -4.83 5.98
CA HIS A 112 0.17 -6.16 6.04
C HIS A 112 -0.55 -7.01 7.07
N CYS A 113 -1.00 -8.18 6.63
CA CYS A 113 -1.59 -9.21 7.47
C CYS A 113 -0.50 -10.17 7.95
N CYS A 114 -0.18 -10.11 9.23
CA CYS A 114 0.76 -11.03 9.87
C CYS A 114 -0.01 -12.30 10.22
N CYS A 115 -0.21 -13.18 9.25
CA CYS A 115 -0.74 -14.52 9.51
C CYS A 115 0.36 -15.41 10.11
N ASP A 116 -0.03 -16.53 10.71
CA ASP A 116 0.89 -17.55 11.25
C ASP A 116 1.59 -18.37 10.15
N TYR A 117 2.25 -17.66 9.23
CA TYR A 117 2.98 -18.28 8.14
C TYR A 117 4.25 -18.95 8.65
N PRO A 118 4.62 -20.12 8.12
CA PRO A 118 5.93 -20.68 8.39
C PRO A 118 7.01 -19.77 7.80
N ALA A 119 8.10 -19.63 8.56
CA ALA A 119 9.31 -18.96 8.11
C ALA A 119 10.02 -19.82 7.05
N LEU A 120 10.45 -19.19 5.94
CA LEU A 120 11.30 -19.82 4.94
C LEU A 120 12.70 -20.08 5.47
N LEU A 121 13.40 -21.02 4.83
CA LEU A 121 14.81 -21.25 5.10
C LEU A 121 15.67 -20.04 4.68
N PRO A 122 16.85 -19.85 5.29
CA PRO A 122 17.74 -18.74 4.95
C PRO A 122 18.16 -18.73 3.46
N GLU A 123 18.34 -19.90 2.86
CA GLU A 123 18.71 -20.05 1.44
C GLU A 123 17.59 -19.56 0.51
N GLU A 124 16.34 -19.95 0.78
CA GLU A 124 15.17 -19.54 0.01
C GLU A 124 14.97 -18.02 0.10
N THR A 125 15.11 -17.46 1.31
CA THR A 125 15.02 -16.02 1.53
C THR A 125 16.13 -15.28 0.77
N THR A 126 17.34 -15.85 0.74
CA THR A 126 18.47 -15.29 -0.03
C THR A 126 18.19 -15.32 -1.53
N SER A 127 17.62 -16.41 -2.04
CA SER A 127 17.24 -16.54 -3.45
C SER A 127 16.21 -15.47 -3.85
N ARG A 128 15.16 -15.26 -3.05
CA ARG A 128 14.16 -14.20 -3.25
C ARG A 128 14.76 -12.80 -3.24
N ARG A 129 15.71 -12.53 -2.33
CA ARG A 129 16.45 -11.25 -2.31
C ARG A 129 17.23 -11.03 -3.60
N ARG A 130 17.91 -12.06 -4.12
CA ARG A 130 18.64 -11.98 -5.40
C ARG A 130 17.70 -11.73 -6.56
N GLU A 131 16.52 -12.32 -6.55
CA GLU A 131 15.50 -12.06 -7.56
C GLU A 131 15.07 -10.58 -7.58
N TRP A 132 14.70 -10.02 -6.43
CA TRP A 132 14.40 -8.60 -6.29
C TRP A 132 15.56 -7.71 -6.79
N GLU A 133 16.79 -8.01 -6.37
CA GLU A 133 17.96 -7.23 -6.77
C GLU A 133 18.18 -7.16 -8.29
N ARG A 134 17.86 -8.25 -9.01
CA ARG A 134 17.95 -8.27 -10.48
C ARG A 134 16.92 -7.39 -11.17
N ILE A 135 15.70 -7.30 -10.62
CA ILE A 135 14.56 -6.66 -11.32
C ILE A 135 14.20 -5.27 -10.79
N ARG A 136 14.70 -4.87 -9.61
CA ARG A 136 14.27 -3.64 -8.94
C ARG A 136 14.37 -2.38 -9.80
N LYS A 137 15.29 -2.34 -10.77
CA LYS A 137 15.42 -1.19 -11.68
C LYS A 137 14.22 -1.08 -12.63
N SER A 138 13.86 -2.15 -13.33
CA SER A 138 12.70 -2.17 -14.25
C SER A 138 11.37 -2.12 -13.50
N PHE A 139 11.32 -2.70 -12.29
CA PHE A 139 10.17 -2.56 -11.39
C PHE A 139 9.86 -1.09 -11.11
N ARG A 140 10.86 -0.31 -10.69
CA ARG A 140 10.71 1.12 -10.39
C ARG A 140 10.26 1.93 -11.60
N GLN A 141 10.72 1.57 -12.80
CA GLN A 141 10.28 2.20 -14.05
C GLN A 141 8.79 1.94 -14.28
N SER A 142 8.36 0.69 -14.22
CA SER A 142 6.97 0.28 -14.41
C SER A 142 6.03 0.90 -13.36
N TRP A 143 6.50 1.00 -12.11
CA TRP A 143 5.78 1.68 -11.04
C TRP A 143 5.65 3.19 -11.34
N SER A 144 6.72 3.80 -11.85
CA SER A 144 6.77 5.24 -12.12
C SER A 144 5.79 5.68 -13.20
N GLU A 145 5.58 4.83 -14.21
CA GLU A 145 4.61 5.06 -15.28
C GLU A 145 3.17 5.16 -14.76
N LYS A 146 2.85 4.46 -13.66
CA LYS A 146 1.50 4.40 -13.09
C LYS A 146 1.25 5.44 -12.01
N PHE A 147 2.24 5.68 -11.15
CA PHE A 147 2.03 6.41 -9.90
C PHE A 147 2.84 7.71 -9.79
N GLY A 148 3.68 8.00 -10.79
CA GLY A 148 4.64 9.10 -10.75
C GLY A 148 6.04 8.63 -10.36
N VAL A 149 7.05 9.49 -10.53
CA VAL A 149 8.47 9.13 -10.39
C VAL A 149 8.76 8.43 -9.06
N TRP A 150 9.38 7.24 -9.12
CA TRP A 150 9.84 6.52 -7.93
C TRP A 150 10.74 7.44 -7.08
N PRO A 151 10.44 7.61 -5.78
CA PRO A 151 11.12 8.61 -4.97
C PRO A 151 12.59 8.26 -4.73
N SER A 152 13.41 9.30 -4.57
CA SER A 152 14.84 9.22 -4.30
C SER A 152 15.30 10.27 -3.29
N SER A 153 16.43 10.00 -2.64
CA SER A 153 17.20 10.99 -1.88
C SER A 153 18.51 11.23 -2.62
N GLY A 154 18.62 12.37 -3.30
CA GLY A 154 19.69 12.63 -4.27
C GLY A 154 19.72 11.54 -5.36
N ASN A 155 20.89 10.95 -5.60
CA ASN A 155 21.09 9.91 -6.61
C ASN A 155 20.70 8.49 -6.14
N LYS A 156 20.18 8.33 -4.92
CA LYS A 156 19.81 7.03 -4.36
C LYS A 156 18.30 6.85 -4.37
N ALA A 157 17.80 5.94 -5.21
CA ALA A 157 16.41 5.52 -5.19
C ALA A 157 16.04 4.93 -3.82
N TRP A 158 14.85 5.27 -3.32
CA TRP A 158 14.33 4.72 -2.08
C TRP A 158 14.17 3.19 -2.17
N PRO A 159 14.30 2.47 -1.05
CA PRO A 159 14.06 1.02 -1.02
C PRO A 159 12.61 0.70 -1.44
N GLY A 160 12.44 -0.44 -2.08
CA GLY A 160 11.12 -1.05 -2.25
C GLY A 160 10.85 -1.91 -1.03
N HIS A 161 9.78 -1.60 -0.30
CA HIS A 161 9.34 -2.37 0.86
C HIS A 161 8.36 -3.45 0.42
N HIS A 162 8.61 -4.68 0.83
CA HIS A 162 7.70 -5.80 0.61
C HIS A 162 6.58 -5.80 1.67
N ILE A 163 5.31 -5.72 1.24
CA ILE A 163 4.14 -5.68 2.13
C ILE A 163 4.09 -6.98 2.92
N ARG A 164 4.00 -8.12 2.25
CA ARG A 164 4.34 -9.43 2.80
C ARG A 164 5.83 -9.64 2.63
N ASP A 165 6.55 -9.79 3.72
CA ASP A 165 8.01 -9.91 3.68
C ASP A 165 8.45 -11.22 3.03
N LEU A 166 9.69 -11.21 2.52
CA LEU A 166 10.27 -12.34 1.81
C LEU A 166 10.47 -13.58 2.69
N TRP A 167 10.61 -13.40 4.00
CA TRP A 167 10.85 -14.50 4.93
C TRP A 167 9.58 -15.33 5.15
N HIS A 168 8.41 -14.71 5.04
CA HIS A 168 7.12 -15.39 5.12
C HIS A 168 6.48 -15.59 3.75
N SER A 169 7.28 -15.90 2.73
CA SER A 169 6.83 -16.23 1.36
C SER A 169 6.24 -15.07 0.55
N GLY A 170 6.55 -13.82 0.92
CA GLY A 170 6.28 -12.68 0.06
C GLY A 170 6.89 -12.85 -1.33
N ASP A 171 6.10 -12.57 -2.36
CA ASP A 171 6.59 -12.56 -3.73
C ASP A 171 7.57 -11.39 -3.91
N PRO A 172 8.83 -11.63 -4.31
CA PRO A 172 9.83 -10.59 -4.42
C PRO A 172 9.56 -9.56 -5.52
N VAL A 173 8.69 -9.88 -6.48
CA VAL A 173 8.50 -9.12 -7.72
C VAL A 173 7.05 -8.76 -8.05
N ASP A 174 6.09 -9.25 -7.27
CA ASP A 174 4.68 -8.87 -7.42
C ASP A 174 4.50 -7.35 -7.28
N PRO A 175 3.96 -6.65 -8.31
CA PRO A 175 3.69 -5.22 -8.26
C PRO A 175 2.72 -4.81 -7.14
N ASN A 176 1.90 -5.72 -6.63
CA ASN A 176 1.00 -5.47 -5.51
C ASN A 176 1.64 -5.77 -4.15
N ASN A 177 2.86 -6.33 -4.12
CA ASN A 177 3.58 -6.64 -2.89
C ASN A 177 4.69 -5.62 -2.59
N VAL A 178 4.99 -4.67 -3.48
CA VAL A 178 6.12 -3.73 -3.29
C VAL A 178 5.71 -2.29 -3.49
N PHE A 179 6.09 -1.43 -2.53
CA PHE A 179 5.90 0.02 -2.63
C PHE A 179 7.16 0.78 -2.21
N PRO A 180 7.37 2.04 -2.67
CA PRO A 180 8.52 2.84 -2.22
C PRO A 180 8.34 3.27 -0.77
N ALA A 181 9.34 3.03 0.06
CA ALA A 181 9.38 3.51 1.44
C ALA A 181 10.59 4.42 1.67
N GLN A 182 10.42 5.51 2.42
CA GLN A 182 11.57 6.31 2.84
C GLN A 182 12.56 5.44 3.62
N PRO A 183 13.89 5.60 3.49
CA PRO A 183 14.86 4.71 4.12
C PRO A 183 14.62 4.46 5.62
N ASP A 184 14.41 5.51 6.41
CA ASP A 184 14.20 5.37 7.86
C ASP A 184 12.88 4.67 8.20
N VAL A 185 11.85 4.87 7.36
CA VAL A 185 10.55 4.21 7.46
C VAL A 185 10.67 2.73 7.10
N HIS A 186 11.39 2.40 6.03
CA HIS A 186 11.68 1.02 5.63
C HIS A 186 12.40 0.26 6.75
N ASP A 187 13.41 0.90 7.36
CA ASP A 187 14.13 0.30 8.48
C ASP A 187 13.24 0.15 9.71
N LEU A 188 12.32 1.10 9.94
CA LEU A 188 11.31 0.98 10.99
C LEU A 188 10.40 -0.23 10.77
N TYR A 189 9.85 -0.42 9.56
CA TYR A 189 9.02 -1.59 9.25
C TYR A 189 9.74 -2.90 9.54
N ASN A 190 10.98 -3.04 9.07
CA ASN A 190 11.79 -4.25 9.30
C ASN A 190 11.98 -4.55 10.80
N ARG A 191 12.09 -3.51 11.65
CA ARG A 191 12.21 -3.70 13.10
C ARG A 191 10.92 -4.16 13.77
N VAL A 192 9.76 -3.77 13.25
CA VAL A 192 8.47 -4.03 13.93
C VAL A 192 7.70 -5.24 13.39
N TYR A 193 8.02 -5.71 12.18
CA TYR A 193 7.43 -6.93 11.59
C TYR A 193 7.52 -8.15 12.51
N PRO A 194 8.66 -8.46 13.15
CA PRO A 194 8.75 -9.61 14.05
C PRO A 194 7.72 -9.57 15.18
N ALA A 195 7.45 -8.40 15.76
CA ALA A 195 6.44 -8.26 16.81
C ALA A 195 5.02 -8.53 16.27
N CYS A 196 4.74 -8.13 15.04
CA CYS A 196 3.46 -8.40 14.40
C CYS A 196 3.23 -9.89 14.15
N TYR A 197 4.23 -10.60 13.61
CA TYR A 197 4.19 -12.05 13.43
C TYR A 197 4.15 -12.82 14.76
N ALA A 198 4.75 -12.27 15.81
CA ALA A 198 4.65 -12.82 17.17
C ALA A 198 3.28 -12.56 17.84
N GLY A 199 2.37 -11.85 17.19
CA GLY A 199 1.05 -11.50 17.73
C GLY A 199 1.11 -10.55 18.93
N GLN A 200 2.13 -9.70 18.97
CA GLN A 200 2.37 -8.78 20.07
C GLN A 200 1.65 -7.42 19.86
N PRO A 201 1.33 -6.72 20.96
CA PRO A 201 0.86 -5.34 20.88
C PRO A 201 1.88 -4.42 20.17
N PRO A 202 1.41 -3.35 19.49
CA PRO A 202 0.01 -2.97 19.33
C PRO A 202 -0.71 -3.68 18.17
N TRP A 203 0.01 -4.47 17.38
CA TRP A 203 -0.44 -5.00 16.07
C TRP A 203 -1.57 -6.03 16.17
N ASN A 204 -1.74 -6.64 17.34
CA ASN A 204 -2.82 -7.58 17.64
C ASN A 204 -4.15 -6.91 18.05
N THR A 205 -4.23 -5.57 17.98
CA THR A 205 -5.44 -4.81 18.34
C THR A 205 -5.83 -3.82 17.25
N THR A 206 -7.13 -3.55 17.13
CA THR A 206 -7.67 -2.55 16.19
C THR A 206 -7.29 -1.14 16.62
N GLY A 207 -6.75 -0.36 15.68
CA GLY A 207 -6.45 1.07 15.82
C GLY A 207 -7.63 1.97 15.42
N PRO A 208 -7.40 3.31 15.43
CA PRO A 208 -8.39 4.26 14.96
C PRO A 208 -8.58 4.20 13.43
N ASP A 209 -9.69 4.76 12.95
CA ASP A 209 -10.00 4.81 11.51
C ASP A 209 -8.99 5.66 10.71
N VAL A 210 -8.46 6.72 11.32
CA VAL A 210 -7.41 7.58 10.76
C VAL A 210 -6.39 7.96 11.86
N PRO A 211 -5.19 7.36 11.88
CA PRO A 211 -4.20 7.53 12.95
C PRO A 211 -3.28 8.75 12.79
N TYR A 212 -3.47 9.57 11.76
CA TYR A 212 -2.56 10.68 11.41
C TYR A 212 -3.28 11.84 10.72
N THR A 213 -2.59 12.96 10.58
CA THR A 213 -3.05 14.14 9.82
C THR A 213 -2.26 14.31 8.53
N ASP A 214 -2.89 14.91 7.52
CA ASP A 214 -2.26 15.19 6.21
C ASP A 214 -1.34 16.44 6.23
N HIS A 215 -1.43 17.24 7.29
CA HIS A 215 -0.71 18.49 7.53
C HIS A 215 0.60 18.23 8.24
#